data_AF-A0A7C1HAJ3-F1
#
_entry.id   AF-A0A7C1HAJ3-F1
#
_cell.length_a   1.000
_cell.length_b   1.000
_cell.length_c   1.000
_cell.angle_alpha   90.00
_cell.angle_beta   90.00
_cell.angle_gamma   90.00
#
_symmetry.space_group_name_H-M   'P 1'
#
loop_
_entity.id
_entity.type
_entity.pdbx_description
1 polymer ?
#
loop_
_entity_poly.entity_id
_entity_poly.type
_entity_poly.pdbx_seq_one_letter_code
_entity_poly.pdbx_strand_id
1 'polypeptide(L)'
;MDKPKIDIDRMLFRYPQISTNPEMVFQNWFKAYETNRPTIELYFSAVHDGYSFIDGKFLALVQAMESYHRRTSDETVMAEKDYEQLCNTLLVNCPAANRKWLSEKLEYGNEISLNKRIKSIIEPFEQHIGTSKNVKKMIRKIVDTRNYFTHFDESLKSKAAHGQELLDLCNKMEAIIQLHLLKLLGFDEEQIKEILENNLELNYKLK
;
A
#
# COMPACT_ATOMS: atom_id res chain seq x y z
N MET A 1 -37.63 19.80 4.53
CA MET A 1 -36.61 18.77 4.23
C MET A 1 -35.58 18.84 5.34
N ASP A 2 -35.38 17.75 6.07
CA ASP A 2 -34.31 17.71 7.07
C ASP A 2 -32.96 17.86 6.37
N LYS A 3 -32.07 18.66 6.97
CA LYS A 3 -30.71 18.80 6.44
C LYS A 3 -30.03 17.42 6.49
N PRO A 4 -29.37 16.98 5.41
CA PRO A 4 -28.64 15.72 5.44
C PRO A 4 -27.59 15.76 6.55
N LYS A 5 -27.45 14.65 7.29
CA LYS A 5 -26.40 14.49 8.29
C LYS A 5 -25.07 14.34 7.55
N ILE A 6 -24.26 15.39 7.55
CA ILE A 6 -22.92 15.39 6.94
C ILE A 6 -21.92 14.96 8.02
N ASP A 7 -21.27 13.82 7.81
CA ASP A 7 -20.18 13.36 8.66
C ASP A 7 -18.86 13.98 8.19
N ILE A 8 -18.63 15.21 8.64
CA ILE A 8 -17.50 16.05 8.20
C ILE A 8 -16.16 15.39 8.57
N ASP A 9 -16.10 14.72 9.71
CA ASP A 9 -14.86 14.13 10.23
C ASP A 9 -14.41 12.91 9.43
N ARG A 10 -15.34 12.25 8.72
CA ARG A 10 -15.07 11.12 7.82
C ARG A 10 -14.64 11.53 6.42
N MET A 11 -14.72 12.82 6.07
CA MET A 11 -14.33 13.30 4.74
C MET A 11 -12.83 13.49 4.66
N LEU A 12 -12.15 12.79 3.74
CA LEU A 12 -10.71 12.93 3.55
C LEU A 12 -10.29 14.39 3.26
N PHE A 13 -11.07 15.09 2.43
CA PHE A 13 -10.98 16.52 2.20
C PHE A 13 -12.36 17.08 1.81
N ARG A 14 -12.53 18.41 1.81
CA ARG A 14 -13.78 19.09 1.47
C ARG A 14 -13.59 20.00 0.27
N TYR A 15 -14.69 20.56 -0.25
CA TYR A 15 -14.64 21.47 -1.39
C TYR A 15 -13.67 22.65 -1.23
N PRO A 16 -13.55 23.32 -0.06
CA PRO A 16 -12.60 24.42 0.10
C PRO A 16 -11.14 24.05 -0.19
N GLN A 17 -10.73 22.80 0.05
CA GLN A 17 -9.38 22.33 -0.24
C GLN A 17 -9.08 22.20 -1.74
N ILE A 18 -10.12 22.08 -2.58
CA ILE A 18 -9.97 21.90 -4.03
C ILE A 18 -10.55 23.06 -4.84
N SER A 19 -11.17 24.06 -4.19
CA SER A 19 -11.96 25.09 -4.87
C SER A 19 -11.16 25.97 -5.83
N THR A 20 -9.85 26.07 -5.64
CA THR A 20 -8.96 26.84 -6.52
C THR A 20 -8.72 26.14 -7.86
N ASN A 21 -8.75 24.81 -7.90
CA ASN A 21 -8.54 24.05 -9.13
C ASN A 21 -9.30 22.71 -9.13
N PRO A 22 -10.64 22.73 -9.08
CA PRO A 22 -11.43 21.50 -9.00
C PRO A 22 -11.30 20.65 -10.28
N GLU A 23 -11.15 21.30 -11.45
CA GLU A 23 -11.01 20.60 -12.73
C GLU A 23 -9.76 19.70 -12.75
N MET A 24 -8.60 20.21 -12.31
CA MET A 24 -7.38 19.42 -12.21
C MET A 24 -7.58 18.20 -11.30
N VAL A 25 -8.22 18.38 -10.15
CA VAL A 25 -8.47 17.27 -9.20
C VAL A 25 -9.34 16.19 -9.83
N PHE A 26 -10.40 16.56 -10.56
CA PHE A 26 -11.25 15.59 -11.26
C PHE A 26 -10.52 14.89 -12.42
N GLN A 27 -9.73 15.62 -13.22
CA GLN A 27 -8.91 15.04 -14.27
C GLN A 27 -7.90 14.04 -13.72
N ASN A 28 -7.22 14.42 -12.63
CA ASN A 28 -6.30 13.55 -11.90
C ASN A 28 -7.00 12.30 -11.34
N TRP A 29 -8.22 12.45 -10.80
CA TRP A 29 -9.02 11.31 -10.34
C TRP A 29 -9.32 10.32 -11.46
N PHE A 30 -9.78 10.79 -12.63
CA PHE A 30 -10.07 9.89 -13.76
C PHE A 30 -8.81 9.16 -14.23
N LYS A 31 -7.69 9.88 -14.38
CA LYS A 31 -6.39 9.27 -14.73
C LYS A 31 -5.91 8.27 -13.69
N ALA A 32 -6.05 8.60 -12.40
CA ALA A 32 -5.71 7.71 -11.30
C ALA A 32 -6.58 6.45 -11.33
N TYR A 33 -7.88 6.59 -11.60
CA TYR A 33 -8.78 5.45 -11.70
C TYR A 33 -8.40 4.50 -12.86
N GLU A 34 -8.03 5.04 -14.03
CA GLU A 34 -7.58 4.23 -15.16
C GLU A 34 -6.27 3.48 -14.87
N THR A 35 -5.31 4.17 -14.25
CA THR A 35 -3.95 3.64 -14.03
C THR A 35 -3.82 2.80 -12.77
N ASN A 36 -4.61 3.09 -11.73
CA ASN A 36 -4.52 2.51 -10.39
C ASN A 36 -5.81 1.79 -9.95
N ARG A 37 -6.68 1.40 -10.89
CA ARG A 37 -7.95 0.73 -10.61
C ARG A 37 -7.88 -0.36 -9.54
N PRO A 38 -6.96 -1.34 -9.59
CA PRO A 38 -6.97 -2.42 -8.60
C PRO A 38 -6.64 -1.95 -7.19
N THR A 39 -5.76 -0.94 -7.05
CA THR A 39 -5.48 -0.31 -5.75
C THR A 39 -6.73 0.35 -5.18
N ILE A 40 -7.44 1.11 -6.02
CA ILE A 40 -8.64 1.85 -5.64
C ILE A 40 -9.79 0.90 -5.28
N GLU A 41 -10.01 -0.16 -6.07
CA GLU A 41 -11.02 -1.19 -5.81
C GLU A 41 -10.74 -1.95 -4.50
N LEU A 42 -9.48 -2.37 -4.28
CA LEU A 42 -9.08 -3.03 -3.04
C LEU A 42 -9.25 -2.12 -1.83
N TYR A 43 -8.83 -0.85 -1.93
CA TYR A 43 -9.05 0.14 -0.88
C TYR A 43 -10.55 0.30 -0.56
N PHE A 44 -11.39 0.50 -1.57
CA PHE A 44 -12.82 0.67 -1.34
C PHE A 44 -13.49 -0.58 -0.77
N SER A 45 -13.05 -1.78 -1.18
CA SER A 45 -13.53 -3.03 -0.58
C SER A 45 -13.20 -3.15 0.91
N ALA A 46 -12.04 -2.61 1.32
CA ALA A 46 -11.60 -2.61 2.72
C ALA A 46 -12.33 -1.58 3.59
N VAL A 47 -12.75 -0.45 3.02
CA VAL A 47 -13.35 0.68 3.77
C VAL A 47 -14.88 0.61 3.85
N HIS A 48 -15.56 0.00 2.88
CA HIS A 48 -17.04 -0.05 2.83
C HIS A 48 -17.64 -1.33 3.42
N ASP A 49 -17.08 -1.83 4.53
CA ASP A 49 -17.52 -3.05 5.23
C ASP A 49 -17.64 -4.28 4.32
N GLY A 50 -16.84 -4.35 3.24
CA GLY A 50 -16.82 -5.49 2.31
C GLY A 50 -16.32 -6.79 2.94
N TYR A 51 -15.77 -6.73 4.15
CA TYR A 51 -15.23 -7.88 4.88
C TYR A 51 -15.88 -8.00 6.25
N SER A 52 -16.51 -9.16 6.50
CA SER A 52 -17.04 -9.50 7.82
C SER A 52 -15.95 -9.74 8.88
N PHE A 53 -14.71 -9.97 8.45
CA PHE A 53 -13.56 -10.24 9.32
C PHE A 53 -12.42 -9.29 9.03
N ILE A 54 -11.77 -8.83 10.10
CA ILE A 54 -10.65 -7.88 10.04
C ILE A 54 -9.45 -8.42 9.25
N ASP A 55 -9.24 -9.74 9.25
CA ASP A 55 -8.19 -10.40 8.47
C ASP A 55 -8.37 -10.14 6.97
N GLY A 56 -9.62 -10.16 6.49
CA GLY A 56 -9.96 -9.84 5.10
C GLY A 56 -9.68 -8.36 4.77
N LYS A 57 -10.05 -7.45 5.68
CA LYS A 57 -9.71 -6.02 5.58
C LYS A 57 -8.19 -5.82 5.50
N PHE A 58 -7.44 -6.51 6.36
CA PHE A 58 -5.97 -6.46 6.37
C PHE A 58 -5.38 -6.92 5.03
N LEU A 59 -5.81 -8.09 4.53
CA LEU A 59 -5.30 -8.64 3.28
C LEU A 59 -5.60 -7.70 2.09
N ALA A 60 -6.81 -7.13 2.03
CA ALA A 60 -7.18 -6.17 1.00
C ALA A 60 -6.30 -4.90 1.03
N LEU A 61 -6.02 -4.36 2.22
CA LEU A 61 -5.16 -3.18 2.37
C LEU A 61 -3.71 -3.46 1.98
N VAL A 62 -3.13 -4.59 2.41
CA VAL A 62 -1.76 -4.95 2.01
C VAL A 62 -1.68 -5.18 0.50
N GLN A 63 -2.67 -5.85 -0.08
CA GLN A 63 -2.74 -6.07 -1.53
C GLN A 63 -2.92 -4.75 -2.30
N ALA A 64 -3.66 -3.78 -1.75
CA ALA A 64 -3.79 -2.44 -2.32
C ALA A 64 -2.43 -1.73 -2.35
N MET A 65 -1.66 -1.79 -1.26
CA MET A 65 -0.29 -1.26 -1.20
C MET A 65 0.62 -1.95 -2.23
N GLU A 66 0.59 -3.28 -2.33
CA GLU A 66 1.36 -4.03 -3.34
C GLU A 66 1.00 -3.60 -4.77
N SER A 67 -0.29 -3.51 -5.07
CA SER A 67 -0.81 -3.08 -6.38
C SER A 67 -0.40 -1.64 -6.71
N TYR A 68 -0.48 -0.74 -5.73
CA TYR A 68 -0.08 0.65 -5.88
C TYR A 68 1.39 0.74 -6.31
N HIS A 69 2.28 0.10 -5.55
CA HIS A 69 3.70 0.11 -5.87
C HIS A 69 3.98 -0.52 -7.25
N ARG A 70 3.30 -1.61 -7.63
CA ARG A 70 3.49 -2.22 -8.96
C ARG A 70 3.10 -1.28 -10.11
N ARG A 71 2.24 -0.29 -9.87
CA ARG A 71 1.71 0.63 -10.89
C ARG A 71 2.38 1.99 -10.90
N THR A 72 3.07 2.35 -9.81
CA THR A 72 3.70 3.66 -9.65
C THR A 72 5.22 3.58 -9.51
N SER A 73 5.82 2.40 -9.64
CA SER A 73 7.25 2.21 -9.47
C SER A 73 7.77 1.08 -10.37
N ASP A 74 8.86 1.37 -11.09
CA ASP A 74 9.62 0.42 -11.89
C ASP A 74 10.80 -0.19 -11.08
N GLU A 75 10.75 -0.10 -9.75
CA GLU A 75 11.82 -0.55 -8.88
C GLU A 75 12.04 -2.08 -8.96
N THR A 76 13.28 -2.47 -9.23
CA THR A 76 13.76 -3.85 -9.34
C THR A 76 14.90 -4.10 -8.34
N VAL A 77 15.30 -5.37 -8.17
CA VAL A 77 16.43 -5.72 -7.29
C VAL A 77 17.76 -5.25 -7.89
N MET A 78 17.90 -5.37 -9.21
CA MET A 78 19.04 -4.88 -9.99
C MET A 78 18.59 -4.40 -11.37
N ALA A 79 19.46 -3.70 -12.09
CA ALA A 79 19.17 -3.24 -13.44
C ALA A 79 18.78 -4.42 -14.35
N GLU A 80 17.79 -4.21 -15.21
CA GLU A 80 17.21 -5.26 -16.07
C GLU A 80 18.29 -5.98 -16.89
N LYS A 81 19.23 -5.22 -17.46
CA LYS A 81 20.37 -5.77 -18.20
C LYS A 81 21.26 -6.69 -17.36
N ASP A 82 21.54 -6.33 -16.11
CA ASP A 82 22.34 -7.15 -15.20
C ASP A 82 21.59 -8.44 -14.83
N TYR A 83 20.26 -8.34 -14.67
CA TYR A 83 19.40 -9.47 -14.39
C TYR A 83 19.30 -10.46 -15.56
N GLU A 84 19.15 -9.95 -16.80
CA GLU A 84 19.18 -10.77 -18.01
C GLU A 84 20.50 -11.53 -18.14
N GLN A 85 21.63 -10.84 -17.90
CA GLN A 85 22.95 -11.47 -17.93
C GLN A 85 23.09 -12.57 -16.86
N LEU A 86 22.58 -12.32 -15.65
CA LEU A 86 22.54 -13.32 -14.59
C LEU A 86 21.69 -14.53 -14.99
N CYS A 87 20.49 -14.32 -15.53
CA CYS A 87 19.59 -15.39 -15.97
C CYS A 87 20.22 -16.26 -17.05
N ASN A 88 20.83 -15.64 -18.06
CA ASN A 88 21.52 -16.35 -19.13
C ASN A 88 22.68 -17.21 -18.57
N THR A 89 23.46 -16.64 -17.65
CA THR A 89 24.56 -17.36 -17.00
C THR A 89 24.04 -18.58 -16.24
N LEU A 90 22.97 -18.43 -15.46
CA LEU A 90 22.38 -19.54 -14.69
C LEU A 90 21.78 -20.62 -15.61
N LEU A 91 21.08 -20.25 -16.68
CA LEU A 91 20.43 -21.19 -17.59
C LEU A 91 21.44 -21.99 -18.44
N VAL A 92 22.52 -21.36 -18.89
CA VAL A 92 23.60 -22.04 -19.64
C VAL A 92 24.25 -23.12 -18.77
N ASN A 93 24.50 -22.83 -17.50
CA ASN A 93 25.15 -23.76 -16.56
C ASN A 93 24.17 -24.77 -15.91
N CYS A 94 22.86 -24.63 -16.14
CA CYS A 94 21.85 -25.53 -15.61
C CYS A 94 21.78 -26.84 -16.43
N PRO A 95 21.77 -28.03 -15.79
CA PRO A 95 21.50 -29.30 -16.47
C PRO A 95 20.21 -29.24 -17.30
N ALA A 96 20.23 -29.81 -18.50
CA ALA A 96 19.11 -29.73 -19.43
C ALA A 96 17.77 -30.17 -18.82
N ALA A 97 17.79 -31.19 -17.95
CA ALA A 97 16.62 -31.69 -17.24
C ALA A 97 15.94 -30.64 -16.33
N ASN A 98 16.71 -29.69 -15.79
CA ASN A 98 16.24 -28.70 -14.81
C ASN A 98 16.04 -27.30 -15.43
N ARG A 99 16.50 -27.08 -16.67
CA ARG A 99 16.54 -25.74 -17.29
C ARG A 99 15.16 -25.09 -17.37
N LYS A 100 14.11 -25.85 -17.71
CA LYS A 100 12.73 -25.35 -17.76
C LYS A 100 12.21 -24.93 -16.39
N TRP A 101 12.42 -25.76 -15.37
CA TRP A 101 12.04 -25.43 -14.01
C TRP A 101 12.77 -24.16 -13.52
N LEU A 102 14.07 -24.03 -13.85
CA LEU A 102 14.83 -22.85 -13.46
C LEU A 102 14.35 -21.58 -14.18
N SER A 103 14.05 -21.65 -15.48
CA SER A 103 13.54 -20.48 -16.21
C SER A 103 12.22 -19.97 -15.64
N GLU A 104 11.30 -20.88 -15.26
CA GLU A 104 10.03 -20.51 -14.63
C GLU A 104 10.25 -19.84 -13.25
N LYS A 105 11.31 -20.22 -12.51
CA LYS A 105 11.65 -19.57 -11.23
C LYS A 105 12.32 -18.21 -11.40
N LEU A 106 12.99 -17.99 -12.52
CA LEU A 106 13.66 -16.73 -12.83
C LEU A 106 12.72 -15.68 -13.46
N GLU A 107 11.54 -16.07 -13.96
CA GLU A 107 10.62 -15.14 -14.64
C GLU A 107 10.31 -13.86 -13.82
N TYR A 108 10.16 -14.01 -12.50
CA TYR A 108 9.86 -12.90 -11.59
C TYR A 108 10.99 -12.62 -10.58
N GLY A 109 12.19 -13.20 -10.79
CA GLY A 109 13.23 -13.17 -9.77
C GLY A 109 13.92 -11.80 -9.60
N ASN A 110 13.67 -10.83 -10.48
CA ASN A 110 14.12 -9.43 -10.30
C ASN A 110 13.09 -8.55 -9.59
N GLU A 111 11.90 -9.09 -9.27
CA GLU A 111 10.91 -8.33 -8.52
C GLU A 111 11.41 -8.08 -7.09
N ILE A 112 11.13 -6.87 -6.59
CA ILE A 112 11.42 -6.57 -5.19
C ILE A 112 10.43 -7.27 -4.24
N SER A 113 10.92 -7.58 -3.05
CA SER A 113 10.12 -8.22 -2.00
C SER A 113 8.99 -7.33 -1.48
N LEU A 114 7.97 -7.95 -0.87
CA LEU A 114 6.90 -7.22 -0.18
C LEU A 114 7.45 -6.21 0.83
N ASN A 115 8.44 -6.61 1.63
CA ASN A 115 9.04 -5.73 2.62
C ASN A 115 9.59 -4.45 2.00
N LYS A 116 10.28 -4.58 0.86
CA LYS A 116 10.83 -3.44 0.12
C LYS A 116 9.72 -2.56 -0.44
N ARG A 117 8.67 -3.15 -1.05
CA ARG A 117 7.49 -2.41 -1.54
C ARG A 117 6.82 -1.59 -0.44
N ILE A 118 6.48 -2.24 0.68
CA ILE A 118 5.82 -1.58 1.81
C ILE A 118 6.70 -0.46 2.39
N LYS A 119 8.01 -0.68 2.47
CA LYS A 119 8.95 0.37 2.89
C LYS A 119 8.91 1.58 1.95
N SER A 120 9.03 1.38 0.63
CA SER A 120 9.02 2.47 -0.36
C SER A 120 7.71 3.27 -0.33
N ILE A 121 6.57 2.61 -0.05
CA ILE A 121 5.26 3.26 0.07
C ILE A 121 5.18 4.12 1.34
N ILE A 122 5.81 3.69 2.44
CA ILE A 122 5.70 4.36 3.75
C ILE A 122 6.71 5.50 3.91
N GLU A 123 7.89 5.38 3.31
CA GLU A 123 9.00 6.33 3.44
C GLU A 123 8.60 7.81 3.25
N PRO A 124 7.78 8.20 2.25
CA PRO A 124 7.34 9.58 2.09
C PRO A 124 6.56 10.16 3.28
N PHE A 125 6.00 9.32 4.14
CA PHE A 125 5.13 9.71 5.24
C PHE A 125 5.68 9.30 6.61
N GLU A 126 6.93 8.84 6.67
CA GLU A 126 7.55 8.33 7.90
C GLU A 126 7.43 9.33 9.07
N GLN A 127 7.62 10.62 8.79
CA GLN A 127 7.50 11.70 9.78
C GLN A 127 6.12 11.83 10.42
N HIS A 128 5.05 11.41 9.73
CA HIS A 128 3.67 11.51 10.22
C HIS A 128 3.24 10.27 11.01
N ILE A 129 3.97 9.16 10.87
CA ILE A 129 3.63 7.87 11.50
C ILE A 129 4.35 7.72 12.84
N GLY A 130 5.63 8.10 12.91
CA GLY A 130 6.40 8.04 14.15
C GLY A 130 7.90 7.89 13.93
N THR A 131 8.61 7.40 14.95
CA THR A 131 10.07 7.23 14.84
C THR A 131 10.45 6.16 13.81
N SER A 132 11.60 6.30 13.16
CA SER A 132 12.12 5.30 12.20
C SER A 132 12.19 3.89 12.76
N LYS A 133 12.43 3.76 14.07
CA LYS A 133 12.44 2.46 14.76
C LYS A 133 11.03 1.85 14.79
N ASN A 134 10.01 2.65 15.09
CA ASN A 134 8.63 2.18 15.14
C ASN A 134 8.11 1.86 13.74
N VAL A 135 8.44 2.70 12.75
CA VAL A 135 8.07 2.45 11.35
C VAL A 135 8.68 1.15 10.83
N LYS A 136 9.98 0.89 11.09
CA LYS A 136 10.61 -0.39 10.73
C LYS A 136 9.93 -1.61 11.39
N LYS A 137 9.53 -1.49 12.66
CA LYS A 137 8.79 -2.55 13.35
C LYS A 137 7.41 -2.79 12.72
N MET A 138 6.69 -1.71 12.41
CA MET A 138 5.39 -1.76 11.75
C MET A 138 5.49 -2.46 10.39
N ILE A 139 6.45 -2.07 9.54
CA ILE A 139 6.68 -2.71 8.22
C ILE A 139 6.92 -4.21 8.38
N ARG A 140 7.79 -4.61 9.32
CA ARG A 140 8.04 -6.03 9.60
C ARG A 140 6.77 -6.74 10.03
N LYS A 141 5.99 -6.13 10.92
CA LYS A 141 4.75 -6.70 11.42
C LYS A 141 3.70 -6.87 10.31
N ILE A 142 3.57 -5.90 9.40
CA ILE A 142 2.71 -6.02 8.21
C ILE A 142 3.12 -7.24 7.37
N VAL A 143 4.41 -7.39 7.08
CA VAL A 143 4.93 -8.51 6.29
C VAL A 143 4.69 -9.86 6.97
N ASP A 144 5.02 -9.98 8.26
CA ASP A 144 4.83 -11.22 9.03
C ASP A 144 3.35 -11.61 9.10
N THR A 145 2.48 -10.62 9.30
CA THR A 145 1.02 -10.82 9.36
C THR A 145 0.46 -11.24 8.00
N ARG A 146 0.91 -10.63 6.90
CA ARG A 146 0.51 -11.04 5.55
C ARG A 146 0.96 -12.46 5.23
N ASN A 147 2.20 -12.81 5.58
CA ASN A 147 2.72 -14.16 5.39
C ASN A 147 1.89 -15.18 6.16
N TYR A 148 1.54 -14.89 7.42
CA TYR A 148 0.67 -15.76 8.22
C TYR A 148 -0.73 -15.90 7.60
N PHE A 149 -1.44 -14.81 7.28
CA PHE A 149 -2.79 -14.92 6.73
C PHE A 149 -2.88 -15.45 5.30
N THR A 150 -1.75 -15.53 4.58
CA THR A 150 -1.70 -16.14 3.24
C THR A 150 -1.37 -17.63 3.31
N HIS A 151 -0.44 -18.02 4.18
CA HIS A 151 0.06 -19.40 4.24
C HIS A 151 -0.49 -20.22 5.40
N PHE A 152 -1.10 -19.56 6.39
CA PHE A 152 -1.56 -20.15 7.66
C PHE A 152 -0.51 -21.03 8.35
N ASP A 153 0.76 -20.65 8.23
CA ASP A 153 1.87 -21.35 8.89
C ASP A 153 1.85 -21.04 10.40
N GLU A 154 1.61 -22.07 11.21
CA GLU A 154 1.57 -21.96 12.68
C GLU A 154 2.88 -21.39 13.28
N SER A 155 4.02 -21.56 12.61
CA SER A 155 5.30 -20.98 13.05
C SER A 155 5.33 -19.45 12.98
N LEU A 156 4.47 -18.84 12.15
CA LEU A 156 4.36 -17.39 11.97
C LEU A 156 3.28 -16.76 12.86
N LYS A 157 2.40 -17.58 13.45
CA LYS A 157 1.24 -17.12 14.24
C LYS A 157 1.61 -16.20 15.41
N SER A 158 2.72 -16.49 16.08
CA SER A 158 3.23 -15.69 17.21
C SER A 158 3.84 -14.35 16.77
N LYS A 159 4.22 -14.22 15.49
CA LYS A 159 4.79 -13.00 14.92
C LYS A 159 3.71 -12.11 14.32
N ALA A 160 2.64 -12.70 13.77
CA ALA A 160 1.51 -12.01 13.20
C ALA A 160 0.77 -11.11 14.22
N ALA A 161 0.15 -10.05 13.71
CA ALA A 161 -0.73 -9.19 14.50
C ALA A 161 -2.10 -9.82 14.66
N HIS A 162 -2.71 -9.61 15.83
CA HIS A 162 -4.04 -10.09 16.17
C HIS A 162 -4.81 -9.02 16.95
N GLY A 163 -6.15 -9.10 16.96
CA GLY A 163 -7.01 -8.23 17.75
C GLY A 163 -6.73 -6.74 17.50
N GLN A 164 -6.45 -5.99 18.57
CA GLN A 164 -6.20 -4.56 18.48
C GLN A 164 -4.96 -4.21 17.64
N GLU A 165 -3.87 -4.99 17.73
CA GLU A 165 -2.66 -4.73 16.93
C GLU A 165 -2.99 -4.81 15.42
N LEU A 166 -3.84 -5.77 15.03
CA LEU A 166 -4.26 -5.93 13.64
C LEU A 166 -5.11 -4.75 13.17
N LEU A 167 -6.03 -4.27 14.03
CA LEU A 167 -6.84 -3.09 13.74
C LEU A 167 -5.99 -1.84 13.59
N ASP A 168 -4.98 -1.66 14.44
CA ASP A 168 -4.06 -0.53 14.36
C ASP A 168 -3.26 -0.57 13.05
N LEU A 169 -2.83 -1.75 12.59
CA LEU A 169 -2.18 -1.90 11.28
C LEU A 169 -3.12 -1.58 10.13
N CYS A 170 -4.38 -2.05 10.17
CA CYS A 170 -5.38 -1.70 9.16
C CYS A 170 -5.58 -0.18 9.08
N ASN A 171 -5.75 0.48 10.22
CA ASN A 171 -5.92 1.93 10.29
C ASN A 171 -4.72 2.68 9.69
N LYS A 172 -3.49 2.29 10.05
CA LYS A 172 -2.28 2.89 9.52
C LYS A 172 -2.15 2.69 8.01
N MET A 173 -2.37 1.48 7.51
CA MET A 173 -2.31 1.19 6.06
C MET A 173 -3.39 1.94 5.29
N GLU A 174 -4.61 2.02 5.83
CA GLU A 174 -5.71 2.80 5.24
C GLU A 174 -5.33 4.28 5.11
N ALA A 175 -4.79 4.88 6.17
CA ALA A 175 -4.32 6.26 6.13
C ALA A 175 -3.17 6.48 5.14
N ILE A 176 -2.20 5.56 5.08
CA ILE A 176 -1.09 5.64 4.10
C ILE A 176 -1.61 5.58 2.66
N ILE A 177 -2.59 4.73 2.37
CA ILE A 177 -3.23 4.69 1.04
C ILE A 177 -3.96 6.01 0.76
N GLN A 178 -4.69 6.55 1.73
CA GLN A 178 -5.37 7.85 1.60
C GLN A 178 -4.39 8.98 1.28
N LEU A 179 -3.21 9.01 1.92
CA LEU A 179 -2.17 9.99 1.62
C LEU A 179 -1.63 9.85 0.19
N HIS A 180 -1.44 8.62 -0.30
CA HIS A 180 -1.07 8.40 -1.71
C HIS A 180 -2.18 8.78 -2.69
N LEU A 181 -3.46 8.57 -2.33
CA LEU A 181 -4.60 9.03 -3.13
C LEU A 181 -4.62 10.56 -3.22
N LEU A 182 -4.33 11.29 -2.13
CA LEU A 182 -4.19 12.75 -2.17
C LEU A 182 -3.07 13.18 -3.13
N LYS A 183 -1.90 12.51 -3.10
CA LYS A 183 -0.82 12.78 -4.07
C LYS A 183 -1.26 12.51 -5.51
N LEU A 184 -1.99 11.42 -5.76
CA LEU A 184 -2.54 11.11 -7.09
C LEU A 184 -3.54 12.16 -7.58
N LEU A 185 -4.30 12.76 -6.66
CA LEU A 185 -5.23 13.86 -6.94
C LEU A 185 -4.53 15.20 -7.20
N GLY A 186 -3.23 15.28 -6.97
CA GLY A 186 -2.42 16.48 -7.20
C GLY A 186 -2.27 17.39 -5.98
N PHE A 187 -2.55 16.89 -4.78
CA PHE A 187 -2.26 17.62 -3.54
C PHE A 187 -0.76 17.59 -3.27
N ASP A 188 -0.20 18.76 -2.97
CA ASP A 188 1.21 18.89 -2.57
C ASP A 188 1.43 18.55 -1.08
N GLU A 189 2.69 18.59 -0.64
CA GLU A 189 3.06 18.25 0.74
C GLU A 189 2.48 19.22 1.78
N GLU A 190 2.34 20.50 1.45
CA GLU A 190 1.78 21.50 2.36
C GLU A 190 0.27 21.29 2.53
N GLN A 191 -0.45 21.03 1.42
CA GLN A 191 -1.88 20.74 1.46
C GLN A 191 -2.17 19.42 2.17
N ILE A 192 -1.35 18.39 1.99
CA ILE A 192 -1.48 17.11 2.71
C ILE A 192 -1.26 17.33 4.21
N LYS A 193 -0.27 18.15 4.59
CA LYS A 193 -0.03 18.50 5.98
C LYS A 193 -1.23 19.25 6.59
N GLU A 194 -1.80 20.21 5.88
CA GLU A 194 -3.00 20.92 6.31
C GLU A 194 -4.19 19.97 6.50
N ILE A 195 -4.39 19.02 5.58
CA ILE A 195 -5.42 17.98 5.72
C ILE A 195 -5.18 17.14 6.98
N LEU A 196 -3.94 16.71 7.23
CA LEU A 196 -3.59 15.93 8.41
C LEU A 196 -3.81 16.67 9.74
N GLU A 197 -3.58 17.98 9.75
CA GLU A 197 -3.81 18.82 10.94
C GLU A 197 -5.31 19.04 11.21
N ASN A 198 -6.13 19.09 10.15
CA ASN A 198 -7.57 19.37 10.24
C ASN A 198 -8.47 18.13 10.23
N ASN A 199 -7.94 16.95 9.89
CA ASN A 199 -8.68 15.68 9.86
C ASN A 199 -8.26 14.80 11.05
N LEU A 200 -9.04 14.86 12.13
CA LEU A 200 -8.77 14.13 13.37
C LEU A 200 -8.76 12.61 13.17
N GLU A 201 -9.63 12.08 12.30
CA GLU A 201 -9.70 10.64 12.04
C GLU A 201 -8.44 10.14 11.32
N LEU A 202 -8.03 10.83 10.25
CA LEU A 202 -6.82 10.49 9.50
C LEU A 202 -5.57 10.60 10.38
N ASN A 203 -5.48 11.65 11.20
CA ASN A 203 -4.37 11.84 12.13
C ASN A 203 -4.34 10.74 13.20
N TYR A 204 -5.50 10.38 13.76
CA TYR A 204 -5.62 9.29 14.72
C TYR A 204 -5.18 7.95 14.13
N LYS A 205 -5.57 7.66 12.89
CA LYS A 205 -5.18 6.42 12.19
C LYS A 205 -3.66 6.27 12.04
N LEU A 206 -2.90 7.36 11.97
CA LEU A 206 -1.44 7.34 11.80
C LEU A 206 -0.66 7.20 13.11
N LYS A 207 -1.24 7.57 14.26
CA LYS A 207 -0.59 7.49 15.58
C LYS A 207 -0.62 6.08 16.15
#